data_AF-A0A3M1Q481-F1
#
_entry.id   AF-A0A3M1Q481-F1
#
_cell.length_a   1.000
_cell.length_b   1.000
_cell.length_c   1.000
_cell.angle_alpha   90.00
_cell.angle_beta   90.00
_cell.angle_gamma   90.00
#
_symmetry.space_group_name_H-M   'P 1'
#
loop_
_entity.id
_entity.type
_entity.pdbx_description
1 polymer ?
#
loop_
_entity_poly.entity_id
_entity_poly.type
_entity_poly.pdbx_seq_one_letter_code
_entity_poly.pdbx_strand_id
1 'polypeptide(L)'
;MTRLSLLAAAMLAAGAAPAAAGLFDVPDPEIVYEGAAPGLAAGVTVIRSAQDLEKVIANLEPAPDRDRLDVKDRTLLLVVGRPRENACRETLLEEISTRGIRARVRLTERFAEKGCACAGTPRPPRAFLVAVGRIVRRATLLPTDAVVPCTPGLEQGDHGAKGPELLFEASWDDDAGGRIIADAGAWAEACARMSPADRCPEIDFDIERVVLVTGRARSNGCRETRVIKAVFASEEEAAFTVEEIYPGRGQMCTQIFRAPKVFAFRVPASVMRVRVTTRESRR
;
A
#
# COMPACT_ATOMS: atom_id res chain seq x y z
N MET A 1 -43.74 -22.88 -45.35
CA MET A 1 -43.13 -21.60 -45.75
C MET A 1 -42.18 -21.19 -44.61
N THR A 2 -40.92 -21.65 -44.57
CA THR A 2 -39.69 -20.97 -45.04
C THR A 2 -39.63 -19.49 -44.59
N ARG A 3 -38.70 -19.04 -43.75
CA ARG A 3 -37.21 -19.02 -43.83
C ARG A 3 -36.63 -19.05 -42.40
N LEU A 4 -35.69 -19.92 -42.00
CA LEU A 4 -34.24 -19.95 -42.31
C LEU A 4 -33.50 -18.62 -42.12
N SER A 5 -32.78 -18.49 -41.01
CA SER A 5 -31.57 -17.66 -40.88
C SER A 5 -30.62 -18.36 -39.91
N LEU A 6 -29.68 -19.11 -40.51
CA LEU A 6 -28.43 -19.54 -39.91
C LEU A 6 -27.61 -18.30 -39.56
N LEU A 7 -26.99 -18.29 -38.38
CA LEU A 7 -25.65 -17.74 -38.21
C LEU A 7 -24.90 -18.63 -37.22
N ALA A 8 -23.87 -19.26 -37.76
CA ALA A 8 -23.02 -20.24 -37.11
C ALA A 8 -21.78 -19.59 -36.50
N ALA A 9 -21.30 -20.26 -35.44
CA ALA A 9 -19.90 -20.48 -35.10
C ALA A 9 -18.97 -19.28 -34.83
N ALA A 10 -18.51 -19.19 -33.57
CA ALA A 10 -17.14 -19.59 -33.24
C ALA A 10 -16.99 -19.73 -31.71
N MET A 11 -17.06 -20.97 -31.22
CA MET A 11 -16.45 -21.33 -29.94
C MET A 11 -14.93 -21.31 -30.12
N LEU A 12 -14.23 -20.38 -29.47
CA LEU A 12 -12.84 -20.59 -29.09
C LEU A 12 -12.81 -21.04 -27.64
N ALA A 13 -12.86 -22.35 -27.45
CA ALA A 13 -12.29 -23.00 -26.28
C ALA A 13 -10.77 -22.85 -26.40
N ALA A 14 -10.19 -21.94 -25.63
CA ALA A 14 -8.74 -21.92 -25.40
C ALA A 14 -8.40 -23.17 -24.58
N GLY A 15 -8.03 -24.25 -25.28
CA GLY A 15 -7.49 -25.45 -24.67
C GLY A 15 -6.23 -25.09 -23.90
N ALA A 16 -6.27 -25.29 -22.58
CA ALA A 16 -5.07 -25.48 -21.78
C ALA A 16 -4.38 -26.75 -22.29
N ALA A 17 -3.40 -26.59 -23.18
CA ALA A 17 -2.47 -27.65 -23.48
C ALA A 17 -1.66 -27.94 -22.20
N PRO A 18 -1.54 -29.20 -21.74
CA PRO A 18 -0.58 -29.52 -20.71
C PRO A 18 0.81 -29.26 -21.30
N ALA A 19 1.52 -28.28 -20.75
CA ALA A 19 2.90 -28.02 -21.09
C ALA A 19 3.69 -29.33 -20.90
N ALA A 20 4.36 -29.77 -21.96
CA ALA A 20 5.23 -30.92 -21.93
C ALA A 20 6.30 -30.71 -20.86
N ALA A 21 6.27 -31.53 -19.80
CA ALA A 21 7.30 -31.58 -18.77
C ALA A 21 8.63 -31.94 -19.45
N GLY A 22 9.49 -30.94 -19.61
CA GLY A 22 10.83 -31.12 -20.15
C GLY A 22 11.71 -31.76 -19.08
N LEU A 23 12.60 -32.66 -19.50
CA LEU A 23 13.47 -33.48 -18.65
C LEU A 23 14.50 -32.69 -17.80
N PHE A 24 14.37 -31.37 -17.69
CA PHE A 24 15.18 -30.47 -16.86
C PHE A 24 14.36 -29.21 -16.48
N ASP A 25 13.24 -29.40 -15.79
CA ASP A 25 12.46 -28.29 -15.23
C ASP A 25 13.27 -27.62 -14.11
N VAL A 26 14.02 -26.60 -14.51
CA VAL A 26 14.68 -25.69 -13.59
C VAL A 26 13.61 -24.75 -13.04
N PRO A 27 13.46 -24.62 -11.72
CA PRO A 27 12.47 -23.74 -11.14
C PRO A 27 12.72 -22.29 -11.55
N ASP A 28 11.63 -21.58 -11.82
CA ASP A 28 11.67 -20.18 -12.19
C ASP A 28 12.32 -19.31 -11.10
N PRO A 29 12.98 -18.21 -11.48
CA PRO A 29 13.51 -17.24 -10.52
C PRO A 29 12.43 -16.72 -9.58
N GLU A 30 12.77 -16.64 -8.30
CA GLU A 30 11.82 -16.35 -7.24
C GLU A 30 12.36 -15.28 -6.29
N ILE A 31 11.60 -14.19 -6.08
CA ILE A 31 11.92 -13.19 -5.06
C ILE A 31 11.64 -13.81 -3.67
N VAL A 32 12.65 -13.85 -2.82
CA VAL A 32 12.57 -14.43 -1.47
C VAL A 32 12.52 -13.32 -0.41
N TYR A 33 13.24 -12.23 -0.63
CA TYR A 33 13.20 -11.04 0.22
C TYR A 33 13.16 -9.78 -0.63
N GLU A 34 12.50 -8.74 -0.13
CA GLU A 34 12.58 -7.41 -0.70
C GLU A 34 12.51 -6.36 0.40
N GLY A 35 12.98 -5.15 0.10
CA GLY A 35 12.91 -4.06 1.06
C GLY A 35 13.89 -2.94 0.78
N ALA A 36 14.09 -2.11 1.80
CA ALA A 36 15.01 -0.99 1.73
C ALA A 36 16.40 -1.43 2.22
N ALA A 37 17.44 -1.10 1.45
CA ALA A 37 18.79 -1.60 1.69
C ALA A 37 19.79 -0.46 1.96
N PRO A 38 19.81 0.11 3.17
CA PRO A 38 20.76 1.16 3.52
C PRO A 38 22.20 0.67 3.39
N GLY A 39 23.06 1.45 2.74
CA GLY A 39 24.48 1.16 2.61
C GLY A 39 24.85 0.10 1.55
N LEU A 40 23.88 -0.47 0.82
CA LEU A 40 24.19 -1.37 -0.30
C LEU A 40 24.40 -0.59 -1.60
N ALA A 41 25.41 -0.98 -2.36
CA ALA A 41 25.70 -0.42 -3.67
C ALA A 41 24.72 -0.95 -4.73
N ALA A 42 24.28 -0.08 -5.63
CA ALA A 42 23.45 -0.45 -6.78
C ALA A 42 24.16 -1.48 -7.67
N GLY A 43 23.41 -2.47 -8.17
CA GLY A 43 23.96 -3.52 -9.02
C GLY A 43 23.33 -4.89 -8.79
N VAL A 44 23.97 -5.92 -9.33
CA VAL A 44 23.61 -7.31 -9.06
C VAL A 44 24.83 -8.08 -8.54
N THR A 45 24.66 -8.76 -7.41
CA THR A 45 25.70 -9.54 -6.76
C THR A 45 25.23 -10.98 -6.57
N VAL A 46 26.08 -11.94 -6.92
CA VAL A 46 25.84 -13.36 -6.60
C VAL A 46 26.29 -13.59 -5.16
N ILE A 47 25.38 -14.02 -4.29
CA ILE A 47 25.69 -14.35 -2.90
C ILE A 47 26.34 -15.74 -2.88
N ARG A 48 27.53 -15.84 -2.27
CA ARG A 48 28.36 -17.05 -2.31
C ARG A 48 28.51 -17.75 -0.96
N SER A 49 28.12 -17.11 0.13
CA SER A 49 28.30 -17.64 1.49
C SER A 49 27.09 -17.34 2.35
N ALA A 50 26.86 -18.18 3.38
CA ALA A 50 25.83 -17.94 4.38
C ALA A 50 26.08 -16.64 5.18
N GLN A 51 27.35 -16.28 5.38
CA GLN A 51 27.71 -15.05 6.08
C GLN A 51 27.35 -13.79 5.28
N ASP A 52 27.51 -13.82 3.95
CA ASP A 52 27.07 -12.72 3.09
C ASP A 52 25.54 -12.63 3.04
N LEU A 53 24.86 -13.78 3.09
CA LEU A 53 23.41 -13.84 3.15
C LEU A 53 22.86 -13.18 4.42
N GLU A 54 23.40 -13.53 5.59
CA GLU A 54 22.97 -12.98 6.89
C GLU A 54 23.08 -11.45 6.95
N LYS A 55 24.17 -10.88 6.41
CA LYS A 55 24.35 -9.42 6.34
C LYS A 55 23.30 -8.73 5.49
N VAL A 56 22.83 -9.40 4.44
CA VAL A 56 21.86 -8.85 3.48
C VAL A 56 20.44 -8.95 4.03
N ILE A 57 20.04 -10.13 4.55
CA ILE A 57 18.67 -10.33 5.06
C ILE A 57 18.37 -9.52 6.31
N ALA A 58 19.38 -9.08 7.07
CA ALA A 58 19.17 -8.25 8.26
C ALA A 58 18.41 -6.94 7.98
N ASN A 59 18.43 -6.46 6.73
CA ASN A 59 17.76 -5.23 6.30
C ASN A 59 16.60 -5.48 5.31
N LEU A 60 16.25 -6.73 5.02
CA LEU A 60 15.20 -7.06 4.06
C LEU A 60 14.06 -7.80 4.74
N GLU A 61 12.85 -7.54 4.27
CA GLU A 61 11.66 -8.25 4.74
C GLU A 61 11.41 -9.47 3.86
N PRO A 62 10.92 -10.59 4.42
CA PRO A 62 10.50 -11.72 3.60
C PRO A 62 9.37 -11.26 2.66
N ALA A 63 9.41 -11.73 1.42
CA ALA A 63 8.32 -11.43 0.48
C ALA A 63 6.98 -11.96 1.04
N PRO A 64 5.87 -11.23 0.88
CA PRO A 64 4.56 -11.68 1.35
C PRO A 64 4.19 -13.05 0.74
N ASP A 65 3.50 -13.87 1.52
CA ASP A 65 2.99 -15.21 1.15
C ASP A 65 4.03 -16.32 0.90
N ARG A 66 5.24 -16.22 1.46
CA ARG A 66 6.29 -17.23 1.21
C ARG A 66 6.94 -17.77 2.48
N ASP A 67 6.89 -19.10 2.62
CA ASP A 67 7.64 -19.82 3.64
C ASP A 67 9.15 -19.61 3.44
N ARG A 68 9.90 -19.62 4.55
CA ARG A 68 11.37 -19.50 4.57
C ARG A 68 11.98 -20.54 3.61
N LEU A 69 12.43 -20.07 2.46
CA LEU A 69 12.89 -20.94 1.39
C LEU A 69 14.18 -21.67 1.77
N ASP A 70 14.28 -22.98 1.48
CA ASP A 70 15.52 -23.73 1.70
C ASP A 70 16.58 -23.29 0.68
N VAL A 71 17.50 -22.44 1.14
CA VAL A 71 18.53 -21.79 0.32
C VAL A 71 19.61 -22.78 -0.14
N LYS A 72 19.66 -23.99 0.44
CA LYS A 72 20.81 -24.90 0.27
C LYS A 72 21.08 -25.33 -1.17
N ASP A 73 20.07 -25.36 -2.04
CA ASP A 73 20.20 -25.85 -3.42
C ASP A 73 19.98 -24.77 -4.50
N ARG A 74 19.86 -23.49 -4.11
CA ARG A 74 19.60 -22.39 -5.06
C ARG A 74 20.75 -21.38 -5.05
N THR A 75 21.04 -20.80 -6.21
CA THR A 75 21.94 -19.63 -6.25
C THR A 75 21.13 -18.38 -5.88
N LEU A 76 21.69 -17.53 -5.03
CA LEU A 76 21.04 -16.29 -4.63
C LEU A 76 21.66 -15.08 -5.35
N LEU A 77 20.79 -14.22 -5.85
CA LEU A 77 21.13 -12.96 -6.51
C LEU A 77 20.58 -11.81 -5.67
N LEU A 78 21.48 -10.96 -5.16
CA LEU A 78 21.10 -9.69 -4.59
C LEU A 78 21.05 -8.65 -5.71
N VAL A 79 19.88 -8.07 -5.94
CA VAL A 79 19.64 -7.02 -6.92
C VAL A 79 19.33 -5.73 -6.17
N VAL A 80 20.10 -4.67 -6.39
CA VAL A 80 19.96 -3.38 -5.71
C VAL A 80 19.76 -2.29 -6.75
N GLY A 81 18.69 -1.52 -6.62
CA GLY A 81 18.44 -0.32 -7.44
C GLY A 81 19.38 0.83 -7.09
N ARG A 82 19.29 1.93 -7.85
CA ARG A 82 19.99 3.17 -7.53
C ARG A 82 19.38 3.84 -6.29
N PRO A 83 20.15 4.68 -5.59
CA PRO A 83 19.63 5.50 -4.49
C PRO A 83 18.40 6.30 -4.92
N ARG A 84 17.41 6.38 -4.03
CA ARG A 84 16.17 7.10 -4.30
C ARG A 84 16.32 8.57 -3.96
N GLU A 85 16.90 9.32 -4.90
CA GLU A 85 16.97 10.77 -4.82
C GLU A 85 15.54 11.34 -4.71
N ASN A 86 15.22 11.93 -3.56
CA ASN A 86 13.97 12.67 -3.30
C ASN A 86 12.67 11.86 -3.39
N ALA A 87 12.67 10.56 -3.04
CA ALA A 87 11.47 9.70 -3.00
C ALA A 87 10.71 9.44 -4.33
N CYS A 88 11.08 10.11 -5.42
CA CYS A 88 10.46 9.95 -6.75
C CYS A 88 10.97 8.75 -7.57
N ARG A 89 12.03 8.09 -7.10
CA ARG A 89 12.59 6.94 -7.82
C ARG A 89 11.98 5.66 -7.29
N GLU A 90 11.17 5.02 -8.11
CA GLU A 90 10.67 3.68 -7.86
C GLU A 90 11.55 2.67 -8.61
N THR A 91 11.84 1.55 -7.94
CA THR A 91 12.65 0.47 -8.50
C THR A 91 11.77 -0.75 -8.62
N LEU A 92 11.68 -1.30 -9.83
CA LEU A 92 10.88 -2.47 -10.16
C LEU A 92 11.77 -3.53 -10.79
N LEU A 93 11.70 -4.75 -10.28
CA LEU A 93 12.35 -5.91 -10.88
C LEU A 93 11.43 -6.48 -11.95
N GLU A 94 11.82 -6.40 -13.23
CA GLU A 94 10.95 -6.82 -14.34
C GLU A 94 11.15 -8.28 -14.74
N GLU A 95 12.41 -8.68 -14.89
CA GLU A 95 12.73 -10.00 -15.45
C GLU A 95 14.07 -10.49 -14.93
N ILE A 96 14.14 -11.78 -14.62
CA ILE A 96 15.40 -12.48 -14.38
C ILE A 96 15.46 -13.65 -15.35
N SER A 97 16.49 -13.67 -16.18
CA SER A 97 16.74 -14.78 -17.10
C SER A 97 18.10 -15.41 -16.81
N THR A 98 18.13 -16.75 -16.84
CA THR A 98 19.37 -17.51 -16.65
C THR A 98 19.71 -18.27 -17.93
N ARG A 99 20.99 -18.24 -18.33
CA ARG A 99 21.50 -19.01 -19.47
C ARG A 99 22.88 -19.56 -19.15
N GLY A 100 22.97 -20.88 -18.98
CA GLY A 100 24.17 -21.54 -18.49
C GLY A 100 24.54 -21.02 -17.09
N ILE A 101 25.78 -20.58 -16.91
CA ILE A 101 26.29 -20.03 -15.63
C ILE A 101 26.11 -18.52 -15.47
N ARG A 102 25.30 -17.88 -16.33
CA ARG A 102 25.10 -16.43 -16.35
C ARG A 102 23.64 -16.09 -16.07
N ALA A 103 23.43 -15.03 -15.29
CA ALA A 103 22.11 -14.41 -15.11
C ALA A 103 22.09 -13.01 -15.71
N ARG A 104 20.96 -12.64 -16.31
CA ARG A 104 20.63 -11.27 -16.71
C ARG A 104 19.43 -10.84 -15.88
N VAL A 105 19.54 -9.65 -15.30
CA VAL A 105 18.50 -9.06 -14.47
C VAL A 105 18.07 -7.76 -15.13
N ARG A 106 16.80 -7.62 -15.47
CA ARG A 106 16.20 -6.36 -15.92
C ARG A 106 15.53 -5.68 -14.75
N LEU A 107 15.92 -4.43 -14.55
CA LEU A 107 15.41 -3.61 -13.47
C LEU A 107 15.00 -2.27 -14.09
N THR A 108 13.76 -1.87 -13.86
CA THR A 108 13.25 -0.60 -14.33
C THR A 108 13.22 0.40 -13.18
N GLU A 109 13.85 1.54 -13.41
CA GLU A 109 13.80 2.68 -12.52
C GLU A 109 12.85 3.71 -13.07
N ARG A 110 11.71 3.87 -12.40
CA ARG A 110 10.75 4.89 -12.73
C ARG A 110 11.13 6.16 -11.99
N PHE A 111 11.21 7.28 -12.70
CA PHE A 111 11.41 8.59 -12.09
C PHE A 111 10.55 9.64 -12.78
N ALA A 112 10.20 10.66 -12.01
CA ALA A 112 9.41 11.78 -12.49
C ALA A 112 10.17 12.59 -13.55
N GLU A 113 9.44 13.15 -14.51
CA GLU A 113 9.99 14.07 -15.52
C GLU A 113 10.72 15.26 -14.87
N LYS A 114 11.72 15.81 -15.59
CA LYS A 114 12.50 16.94 -15.10
C LYS A 114 11.59 18.13 -14.82
N GLY A 115 11.59 18.62 -13.58
CA GLY A 115 10.78 19.76 -13.13
C GLY A 115 9.60 19.36 -12.24
N CYS A 116 9.26 18.08 -12.09
CA CYS A 116 8.30 17.67 -11.08
C CYS A 116 8.91 17.85 -9.67
N ALA A 117 8.13 18.38 -8.73
CA ALA A 117 8.55 18.45 -7.33
C ALA A 117 8.49 17.06 -6.69
N CYS A 118 9.64 16.61 -6.22
CA CYS A 118 9.79 15.34 -5.53
C CYS A 118 9.80 15.60 -4.01
N ALA A 119 8.67 15.37 -3.37
CA ALA A 119 8.52 15.55 -1.94
C ALA A 119 9.07 14.31 -1.19
N GLY A 120 9.93 14.52 -0.21
CA GLY A 120 10.40 13.47 0.68
C GLY A 120 11.90 13.55 0.99
N THR A 121 12.29 12.91 2.08
CA THR A 121 13.71 12.71 2.40
C THR A 121 14.32 11.66 1.46
N PRO A 122 15.63 11.73 1.16
CA PRO A 122 16.32 10.66 0.44
C PRO A 122 16.03 9.30 1.08
N ARG A 123 15.60 8.33 0.27
CA ARG A 123 15.32 6.97 0.75
C ARG A 123 16.46 6.02 0.36
N PRO A 124 16.77 5.00 1.18
CA PRO A 124 17.71 3.96 0.79
C PRO A 124 17.23 3.24 -0.50
N PRO A 125 18.16 2.67 -1.28
CA PRO A 125 17.80 1.93 -2.50
C PRO A 125 16.92 0.74 -2.16
N ARG A 126 16.03 0.36 -3.08
CA ARG A 126 15.29 -0.90 -2.96
C ARG A 126 16.21 -2.05 -3.35
N ALA A 127 16.13 -3.15 -2.62
CA ALA A 127 16.81 -4.38 -2.97
C ALA A 127 15.84 -5.56 -3.01
N PHE A 128 16.22 -6.54 -3.82
CA PHE A 128 15.53 -7.81 -4.03
C PHE A 128 16.54 -8.93 -3.86
N LEU A 129 16.23 -9.91 -3.04
CA LEU A 129 16.97 -11.16 -2.97
C LEU A 129 16.20 -12.21 -3.77
N VAL A 130 16.81 -12.68 -4.85
CA VAL A 130 16.17 -13.65 -5.76
C VAL A 130 16.90 -14.97 -5.72
N ALA A 131 16.15 -16.05 -5.51
CA ALA A 131 16.63 -17.41 -5.67
C ALA A 131 16.47 -17.86 -7.12
N VAL A 132 17.51 -18.44 -7.70
CA VAL A 132 17.49 -19.05 -9.04
C VAL A 132 17.86 -20.52 -8.96
N GLY A 133 17.13 -21.37 -9.70
CA GLY A 133 17.33 -22.82 -9.73
C GLY A 133 18.60 -23.32 -10.44
N ARG A 134 19.41 -22.42 -11.02
CA ARG A 134 20.67 -22.78 -11.71
C ARG A 134 21.88 -22.22 -10.98
N ILE A 135 23.02 -22.87 -11.15
CA ILE A 135 24.31 -22.34 -10.73
C ILE A 135 24.63 -21.09 -11.55
N VAL A 136 24.68 -19.93 -10.89
CA VAL A 136 25.08 -18.66 -11.52
C VAL A 136 26.44 -18.22 -10.98
N ARG A 137 27.43 -18.04 -11.85
CA ARG A 137 28.76 -17.52 -11.48
C ARG A 137 28.91 -16.02 -11.73
N ARG A 138 28.12 -15.49 -12.68
CA ARG A 138 28.17 -14.09 -13.09
C ARG A 138 26.76 -13.60 -13.38
N ALA A 139 26.40 -12.45 -12.80
CA ALA A 139 25.15 -11.77 -13.08
C ALA A 139 25.43 -10.42 -13.74
N THR A 140 24.51 -9.93 -14.55
CA THR A 140 24.58 -8.62 -15.19
C THR A 140 23.25 -7.91 -15.02
N LEU A 141 23.29 -6.69 -14.48
CA LEU A 141 22.14 -5.82 -14.35
C LEU A 141 21.98 -5.02 -15.64
N LEU A 142 20.77 -5.01 -16.17
CA LEU A 142 20.35 -4.21 -17.31
C LEU A 142 19.32 -3.19 -16.78
N PRO A 143 19.78 -2.02 -16.31
CA PRO A 143 18.88 -0.99 -15.82
C PRO A 143 18.18 -0.30 -17.00
N THR A 144 16.87 -0.16 -16.90
CA THR A 144 16.04 0.62 -17.82
C THR A 144 15.50 1.83 -17.08
N ASP A 145 15.72 3.01 -17.63
CA ASP A 145 15.23 4.26 -17.07
C ASP A 145 13.87 4.58 -17.72
N ALA A 146 12.80 4.69 -16.92
CA ALA A 146 11.45 4.98 -17.38
C ALA A 146 10.98 6.34 -16.82
N VAL A 147 10.81 7.31 -17.71
CA VAL A 147 10.27 8.63 -17.34
C VAL A 147 8.76 8.51 -17.17
N VAL A 148 8.26 8.87 -15.99
CA VAL A 148 6.82 8.95 -15.73
C VAL A 148 6.42 10.43 -15.85
N PRO A 149 5.41 10.77 -16.68
CA PRO A 149 4.99 12.16 -16.85
C PRO A 149 4.58 12.76 -15.51
N CYS A 150 4.87 14.05 -15.31
CA CYS A 150 4.28 14.76 -14.18
C CYS A 150 2.75 14.59 -14.30
N THR A 151 2.10 13.97 -13.32
CA THR A 151 0.65 13.86 -13.33
C THR A 151 0.08 15.26 -13.06
N PRO A 152 -0.55 15.96 -14.04
CA PRO A 152 -1.03 17.31 -13.85
C PRO A 152 -2.33 17.23 -13.04
N GLY A 153 -2.19 17.39 -11.72
CA GLY A 153 -3.30 17.45 -10.77
C GLY A 153 -2.88 17.94 -9.40
N LEU A 154 -1.67 18.50 -9.29
CA LEU A 154 -1.05 18.95 -8.05
C LEU A 154 -0.39 20.29 -8.30
N GLU A 155 -1.21 21.32 -8.42
CA GLU A 155 -0.76 22.69 -8.25
C GLU A 155 -0.05 22.80 -6.89
N GLN A 156 1.14 23.37 -6.92
CA GLN A 156 1.98 23.58 -5.75
C GLN A 156 1.30 24.55 -4.79
N GLY A 157 0.58 23.95 -3.86
CA GLY A 157 -0.04 24.54 -2.69
C GLY A 157 -0.91 23.45 -2.08
N ASP A 158 -0.36 22.75 -1.09
CA ASP A 158 -0.98 21.61 -0.37
C ASP A 158 -0.67 20.22 -0.96
N HIS A 159 -0.43 19.26 -0.06
CA HIS A 159 0.18 17.97 -0.35
C HIS A 159 -0.61 17.10 -1.32
N GLY A 160 0.06 16.56 -2.33
CA GLY A 160 -0.54 15.69 -3.33
C GLY A 160 -0.81 14.24 -2.96
N ALA A 161 -0.99 13.96 -1.67
CA ALA A 161 -1.82 12.86 -1.26
C ALA A 161 -3.22 13.44 -1.12
N LYS A 162 -4.23 12.92 -1.83
CA LYS A 162 -5.62 13.10 -1.38
C LYS A 162 -5.60 12.77 0.11
N GLY A 163 -5.90 13.73 0.98
CA GLY A 163 -5.92 13.48 2.43
C GLY A 163 -6.83 12.29 2.75
N PRO A 164 -6.88 11.84 4.02
CA PRO A 164 -7.78 10.77 4.43
C PRO A 164 -9.16 10.94 3.79
N GLU A 165 -9.62 9.93 3.04
CA GLU A 165 -10.87 10.00 2.27
C GLU A 165 -12.02 9.63 3.18
N LEU A 166 -13.01 10.51 3.36
CA LEU A 166 -14.19 10.21 4.15
C LEU A 166 -15.04 9.16 3.42
N LEU A 167 -15.18 7.98 4.02
CA LEU A 167 -16.02 6.91 3.51
C LEU A 167 -17.48 7.17 3.86
N PHE A 168 -17.76 7.48 5.12
CA PHE A 168 -19.10 7.84 5.59
C PHE A 168 -19.11 8.40 7.02
N GLU A 169 -20.30 8.84 7.44
CA GLU A 169 -20.59 9.34 8.79
C GLU A 169 -21.73 8.55 9.44
N ALA A 170 -21.60 8.28 10.73
CA ALA A 170 -22.63 7.58 11.51
C ALA A 170 -22.71 8.09 12.95
N SER A 171 -23.50 7.43 13.79
CA SER A 171 -23.56 7.70 15.23
C SER A 171 -23.83 6.42 16.01
N TRP A 172 -22.87 5.97 16.80
CA TRP A 172 -23.03 4.86 17.75
C TRP A 172 -22.11 5.09 18.96
N ASP A 173 -22.27 4.26 19.99
CA ASP A 173 -21.50 4.37 21.24
C ASP A 173 -20.07 3.80 21.05
N ASP A 174 -19.10 4.69 20.86
CA ASP A 174 -17.66 4.38 20.80
C ASP A 174 -16.88 5.42 21.62
N ASP A 175 -15.68 5.06 22.03
CA ASP A 175 -14.81 5.95 22.79
C ASP A 175 -14.36 7.15 21.92
N ALA A 176 -14.27 8.32 22.53
CA ALA A 176 -13.79 9.52 21.84
C ALA A 176 -12.32 9.38 21.45
N GLY A 177 -11.96 9.77 20.22
CA GLY A 177 -10.58 9.71 19.75
C GLY A 177 -10.46 9.15 18.34
N GLY A 178 -9.31 8.54 18.06
CA GLY A 178 -9.01 7.92 16.78
C GLY A 178 -8.66 6.45 16.98
N ARG A 179 -9.20 5.56 16.15
CA ARG A 179 -8.89 4.13 16.14
C ARG A 179 -8.60 3.66 14.72
N ILE A 180 -7.54 2.88 14.55
CA ILE A 180 -7.19 2.27 13.26
C ILE A 180 -7.79 0.87 13.21
N ILE A 181 -8.41 0.55 12.07
CA ILE A 181 -8.90 -0.78 11.70
C ILE A 181 -7.99 -1.28 10.58
N ALA A 182 -7.34 -2.42 10.83
CA ALA A 182 -6.30 -2.97 9.97
C ALA A 182 -6.71 -4.28 9.27
N ASP A 183 -7.91 -4.79 9.53
CA ASP A 183 -8.39 -6.05 8.96
C ASP A 183 -9.89 -5.99 8.62
N ALA A 184 -10.29 -6.87 7.70
CA ALA A 184 -11.66 -6.94 7.19
C ALA A 184 -12.69 -7.37 8.25
N GLY A 185 -12.30 -8.19 9.23
CA GLY A 185 -13.20 -8.67 10.28
C GLY A 185 -13.61 -7.53 11.22
N ALA A 186 -12.63 -6.78 11.72
CA ALA A 186 -12.86 -5.60 12.54
C ALA A 186 -13.61 -4.50 11.76
N TRP A 187 -13.37 -4.37 10.45
CA TRP A 187 -14.14 -3.46 9.60
C TRP A 187 -15.60 -3.88 9.48
N ALA A 188 -15.88 -5.15 9.21
CA ALA A 188 -17.23 -5.69 9.12
C ALA A 188 -18.00 -5.53 10.43
N GLU A 189 -17.36 -5.78 11.57
CA GLU A 189 -17.97 -5.57 12.89
C GLU A 189 -18.29 -4.09 13.13
N ALA A 190 -17.33 -3.21 12.87
CA ALA A 190 -17.55 -1.78 13.01
C ALA A 190 -18.71 -1.34 12.10
N CYS A 191 -18.69 -1.75 10.83
CA CYS A 191 -19.72 -1.51 9.83
C CYS A 191 -21.13 -1.90 10.28
N ALA A 192 -21.28 -3.12 10.82
CA ALA A 192 -22.57 -3.61 11.31
C ALA A 192 -23.17 -2.75 12.43
N ARG A 193 -22.34 -2.03 13.20
CA ARG A 193 -22.79 -1.10 14.23
C ARG A 193 -23.18 0.27 13.67
N MET A 194 -22.58 0.69 12.55
CA MET A 194 -22.77 2.05 12.02
C MET A 194 -23.95 2.18 11.04
N SER A 195 -24.27 1.11 10.31
CA SER A 195 -25.17 1.15 9.16
C SER A 195 -25.69 -0.27 8.84
N PRO A 196 -26.79 -0.43 8.09
CA PRO A 196 -27.12 -1.72 7.49
C PRO A 196 -25.94 -2.22 6.64
N ALA A 197 -25.57 -3.50 6.78
CA ALA A 197 -24.35 -4.09 6.22
C ALA A 197 -24.15 -3.80 4.72
N ASP A 198 -25.24 -3.62 3.96
CA ASP A 198 -25.24 -3.36 2.51
C ASP A 198 -24.67 -1.99 2.09
N ARG A 199 -24.28 -1.13 3.04
CA ARG A 199 -23.74 0.22 2.76
C ARG A 199 -22.25 0.37 3.01
N CYS A 200 -21.56 -0.70 3.39
CA CYS A 200 -20.14 -0.58 3.70
C CYS A 200 -19.26 -0.66 2.46
N PRO A 201 -18.40 0.37 2.24
CA PRO A 201 -17.43 0.31 1.17
C PRO A 201 -16.49 -0.89 1.34
N GLU A 202 -16.17 -1.51 0.22
CA GLU A 202 -15.11 -2.51 0.15
C GLU A 202 -13.75 -1.82 0.33
N ILE A 203 -12.90 -2.44 1.15
CA ILE A 203 -11.57 -1.95 1.50
C ILE A 203 -10.58 -3.08 1.27
N ASP A 204 -9.55 -2.79 0.48
CA ASP A 204 -8.42 -3.69 0.28
C ASP A 204 -7.39 -3.47 1.40
N PHE A 205 -7.40 -4.34 2.41
CA PHE A 205 -6.56 -4.19 3.60
C PHE A 205 -5.07 -4.46 3.35
N ASP A 206 -4.69 -4.94 2.16
CA ASP A 206 -3.29 -5.11 1.78
C ASP A 206 -2.63 -3.76 1.46
N ILE A 207 -3.43 -2.78 1.03
CA ILE A 207 -2.95 -1.46 0.60
C ILE A 207 -3.60 -0.29 1.36
N GLU A 208 -4.73 -0.53 2.02
CA GLU A 208 -5.52 0.47 2.74
C GLU A 208 -5.80 0.06 4.19
N ARG A 209 -6.18 1.04 5.00
CA ARG A 209 -6.75 0.88 6.33
C ARG A 209 -7.89 1.85 6.52
N VAL A 210 -8.67 1.62 7.58
CA VAL A 210 -9.71 2.56 7.98
C VAL A 210 -9.34 3.21 9.31
N VAL A 211 -9.48 4.54 9.38
CA VAL A 211 -9.42 5.28 10.63
C VAL A 211 -10.82 5.71 11.02
N LEU A 212 -11.26 5.27 12.19
CA LEU A 212 -12.44 5.81 12.85
C LEU A 212 -12.05 7.01 13.69
N VAL A 213 -12.73 8.12 13.49
CA VAL A 213 -12.61 9.34 14.29
C VAL A 213 -13.93 9.57 14.99
N THR A 214 -13.92 9.55 16.32
CA THR A 214 -15.11 9.66 17.16
C THR A 214 -15.04 10.93 17.99
N GLY A 215 -16.09 11.76 17.91
CA GLY A 215 -16.26 12.90 18.82
C GLY A 215 -16.65 12.46 20.23
N ARG A 216 -16.71 13.37 21.21
CA ARG A 216 -17.13 12.95 22.56
C ARG A 216 -18.64 12.73 22.63
N ALA A 217 -19.07 11.93 23.60
CA ALA A 217 -20.48 11.69 23.90
C ALA A 217 -21.26 13.01 24.04
N ARG A 218 -22.43 13.10 23.40
CA ARG A 218 -23.23 14.34 23.34
C ARG A 218 -24.17 14.41 24.55
N SER A 219 -23.92 15.39 25.42
CA SER A 219 -24.74 15.67 26.61
C SER A 219 -26.05 16.41 26.31
N ASN A 220 -26.21 16.95 25.10
CA ASN A 220 -27.43 17.60 24.65
C ASN A 220 -27.58 17.50 23.11
N GLY A 221 -28.81 17.70 22.62
CA GLY A 221 -29.12 17.59 21.21
C GLY A 221 -28.59 18.72 20.31
N CYS A 222 -28.15 19.84 20.89
CA CYS A 222 -27.64 21.00 20.13
C CYS A 222 -26.15 20.91 19.79
N ARG A 223 -25.43 19.98 20.41
CA ARG A 223 -24.01 19.80 20.14
C ARG A 223 -23.82 19.15 18.78
N GLU A 224 -23.10 19.85 17.92
CA GLU A 224 -22.67 19.32 16.63
C GLU A 224 -21.19 18.92 16.71
N THR A 225 -20.85 17.90 15.94
CA THR A 225 -19.48 17.41 15.81
C THR A 225 -19.20 17.27 14.33
N ARG A 226 -18.06 17.77 13.86
CA ARG A 226 -17.60 17.60 12.49
C ARG A 226 -16.08 17.49 12.43
N VAL A 227 -15.54 16.84 11.41
CA VAL A 227 -14.10 16.86 11.13
C VAL A 227 -13.82 18.05 10.20
N ILE A 228 -13.06 19.03 10.69
CA ILE A 228 -12.72 20.25 9.93
C ILE A 228 -11.37 20.18 9.21
N LYS A 229 -10.54 19.22 9.60
CA LYS A 229 -9.24 18.98 8.96
C LYS A 229 -8.90 17.49 9.06
N ALA A 230 -8.53 16.89 7.94
CA ALA A 230 -7.97 15.54 7.86
C ALA A 230 -6.73 15.61 6.98
N VAL A 231 -5.56 15.30 7.53
CA VAL A 231 -4.29 15.38 6.82
C VAL A 231 -3.39 14.22 7.21
N PHE A 232 -2.46 13.85 6.34
CA PHE A 232 -1.34 12.99 6.73
C PHE A 232 -0.27 13.87 7.41
N ALA A 233 -0.04 13.66 8.70
CA ALA A 233 1.02 14.34 9.44
C ALA A 233 2.40 13.74 9.10
N SER A 234 2.43 12.46 8.74
CA SER A 234 3.57 11.75 8.16
C SER A 234 3.06 10.56 7.34
N GLU A 235 3.96 9.79 6.72
CA GLU A 235 3.58 8.54 6.02
C GLU A 235 2.93 7.51 6.95
N GLU A 236 3.26 7.55 8.25
CA GLU A 236 2.76 6.62 9.26
C GLU A 236 1.67 7.22 10.15
N GLU A 237 1.37 8.52 10.04
CA GLU A 237 0.47 9.21 10.96
C GLU A 237 -0.58 10.04 10.21
N ALA A 238 -1.86 9.72 10.45
CA ALA A 238 -2.96 10.57 10.05
C ALA A 238 -3.39 11.48 11.22
N ALA A 239 -3.60 12.76 10.94
CA ALA A 239 -4.01 13.76 11.91
C ALA A 239 -5.37 14.37 11.54
N PHE A 240 -6.27 14.36 12.51
CA PHE A 240 -7.62 14.85 12.38
C PHE A 240 -7.89 15.97 13.37
N THR A 241 -8.57 17.02 12.91
CA THR A 241 -9.12 18.06 13.79
C THR A 241 -10.63 17.92 13.81
N VAL A 242 -11.15 17.55 14.98
CA VAL A 242 -12.57 17.47 15.26
C VAL A 242 -13.00 18.81 15.85
N GLU A 243 -14.03 19.41 15.30
CA GLU A 243 -14.69 20.57 15.90
C GLU A 243 -15.99 20.12 16.58
N GLU A 244 -16.16 20.55 17.82
CA GLU A 244 -17.37 20.39 18.60
C GLU A 244 -18.02 21.75 18.81
N ILE A 245 -19.17 21.95 18.20
CA ILE A 245 -19.89 23.21 18.20
C ILE A 245 -20.95 23.13 19.28
N TYR A 246 -20.83 24.01 20.27
CA TYR A 246 -21.79 24.18 21.34
C TYR A 246 -22.83 25.25 20.98
N PRO A 247 -24.07 25.11 21.47
CA PRO A 247 -25.09 26.13 21.33
C PRO A 247 -24.61 27.47 21.90
N GLY A 248 -25.02 28.56 21.24
CA GLY A 248 -24.78 29.91 21.72
C GLY A 248 -25.54 30.22 23.02
N ARG A 249 -25.21 31.35 23.65
CA ARG A 249 -25.91 31.78 24.88
C ARG A 249 -27.42 31.94 24.61
N GLY A 250 -28.25 31.41 25.50
CA GLY A 250 -29.71 31.56 25.43
C GLY A 250 -30.46 30.52 24.60
N GLN A 251 -29.76 29.55 23.98
CA GLN A 251 -30.43 28.43 23.31
C GLN A 251 -30.88 27.36 24.32
N MET A 252 -32.16 26.96 24.22
CA MET A 252 -32.70 25.84 24.98
C MET A 252 -32.43 24.54 24.23
N CYS A 253 -31.64 23.66 24.85
CA CYS A 253 -31.24 22.39 24.28
C CYS A 253 -31.89 21.25 25.04
N THR A 254 -32.60 20.38 24.33
CA THR A 254 -33.16 19.18 24.94
C THR A 254 -32.02 18.28 25.40
N GLN A 255 -32.07 17.84 26.67
CA GLN A 255 -31.19 16.82 27.20
C GLN A 255 -31.57 15.47 26.58
N ILE A 256 -30.99 15.19 25.43
CA ILE A 256 -31.10 13.91 24.74
C ILE A 256 -29.69 13.36 24.67
N PHE A 257 -29.46 12.24 25.35
CA PHE A 257 -28.23 11.47 25.18
C PHE A 257 -28.23 10.94 23.75
N ARG A 258 -27.39 11.54 22.89
CA ARG A 258 -27.14 11.05 21.55
C ARG A 258 -25.79 10.38 21.55
N ALA A 259 -25.73 9.20 20.91
CA ALA A 259 -24.48 8.55 20.58
C ALA A 259 -23.50 9.55 19.93
N PRO A 260 -22.19 9.45 20.18
CA PRO A 260 -21.21 10.31 19.53
C PRO A 260 -21.27 10.18 18.01
N LYS A 261 -20.78 11.21 17.31
CA LYS A 261 -20.59 11.15 15.86
C LYS A 261 -19.31 10.39 15.58
N VAL A 262 -19.37 9.46 14.62
CA VAL A 262 -18.22 8.73 14.14
C VAL A 262 -18.05 8.97 12.65
N PHE A 263 -16.79 9.18 12.25
CA PHE A 263 -16.37 9.43 10.88
C PHE A 263 -15.38 8.34 10.48
N ALA A 264 -15.66 7.62 9.39
CA ALA A 264 -14.76 6.58 8.89
C ALA A 264 -13.96 7.13 7.70
N PHE A 265 -12.64 7.07 7.78
CA PHE A 265 -11.73 7.52 6.74
C PHE A 265 -10.91 6.38 6.18
N ARG A 266 -10.81 6.30 4.86
CA ARG A 266 -9.82 5.47 4.18
C ARG A 266 -8.46 6.16 4.22
N VAL A 267 -7.43 5.39 4.58
CA VAL A 267 -6.03 5.82 4.61
C VAL A 267 -5.12 4.73 4.03
N PRO A 268 -3.91 5.06 3.56
CA PRO A 268 -2.94 4.05 3.14
C PRO A 268 -2.57 3.08 4.27
N ALA A 269 -2.22 1.84 3.93
CA ALA A 269 -1.76 0.83 4.89
C ALA A 269 -0.46 1.21 5.62
N SER A 270 0.29 2.21 5.13
CA SER A 270 1.45 2.75 5.86
C SER A 270 1.05 3.48 7.15
N VAL A 271 -0.19 3.94 7.30
CA VAL A 271 -0.64 4.70 8.47
C VAL A 271 -0.81 3.78 9.69
N MET A 272 0.15 3.83 10.61
CA MET A 272 0.19 3.04 11.85
C MET A 272 -0.29 3.84 13.07
N ARG A 273 -0.40 5.18 12.97
CA ARG A 273 -0.73 6.07 14.08
C ARG A 273 -1.82 7.05 13.68
N VAL A 274 -2.65 7.42 14.66
CA VAL A 274 -3.70 8.42 14.50
C VAL A 274 -3.60 9.44 15.62
N ARG A 275 -3.67 10.72 15.26
CA ARG A 275 -3.77 11.83 16.19
C ARG A 275 -5.08 12.58 15.97
N VAL A 276 -5.85 12.73 17.03
CA VAL A 276 -7.10 13.50 17.00
C VAL A 276 -6.99 14.69 17.92
N THR A 277 -7.19 15.88 17.37
CA THR A 277 -7.23 17.14 18.12
C THR A 277 -8.67 17.63 18.14
N THR A 278 -9.24 17.82 19.33
CA THR A 278 -10.58 18.38 19.48
C THR A 278 -10.50 19.88 19.71
N ARG A 279 -11.28 20.66 18.95
CA ARG A 279 -11.51 22.07 19.15
C ARG A 279 -12.96 22.30 19.54
N GLU A 280 -13.17 23.14 20.54
CA GLU A 280 -14.51 23.55 20.95
C GLU A 280 -14.80 24.94 20.39
N SER A 281 -15.97 25.12 19.79
CA SER A 281 -16.45 26.43 19.35
C SER A 281 -17.87 26.66 19.83
N ARG A 282 -18.28 27.92 19.90
CA ARG A 282 -19.65 28.32 20.24
C ARG A 282 -20.22 29.13 19.09
N ARG A 283 -21.48 28.87 18.75
CA ARG A 283 -22.26 29.71 17.83
C ARG A 283 -22.63 31.05 18.47
#